data_AF-A0A431IX26-F1
#
_entry.id   AF-A0A431IX26-F1
#
_cell.length_a   1.000
_cell.length_b   1.000
_cell.length_c   1.000
_cell.angle_alpha   90.00
_cell.angle_beta   90.00
_cell.angle_gamma   90.00
#
_symmetry.space_group_name_H-M   'P 1'
#
loop_
_entity.id
_entity.type
_entity.pdbx_description
1 polymer ?
#
loop_
_entity_poly.entity_id
_entity_poly.type
_entity_poly.pdbx_seq_one_letter_code
_entity_poly.pdbx_strand_id
1 'polypeptide(L)' 'MSRSMFSYTKSILERVSFDAKLFCKELEKAVQVLLPYEIDQLREWLLQFTKEKPELRQCLIYIN' A
#
# COMPACT_ATOMS: atom_id res chain seq x y z
N MET A 1 -4.56 -22.45 -0.58
CA MET A 1 -5.17 -21.14 -0.95
C MET A 1 -4.06 -20.25 -1.45
N SER A 2 -4.06 -19.91 -2.73
CA SER A 2 -3.15 -18.94 -3.32
C SER A 2 -3.41 -17.57 -2.67
N ARG A 3 -2.45 -17.03 -1.92
CA ARG A 3 -2.52 -15.63 -1.49
C ARG A 3 -2.38 -14.78 -2.75
N SER A 4 -3.33 -13.89 -3.01
CA SER A 4 -3.17 -12.86 -4.04
C SER A 4 -2.00 -11.95 -3.66
N MET A 5 -1.30 -11.40 -4.66
CA MET A 5 -0.24 -10.43 -4.41
C MET A 5 -0.78 -9.19 -3.70
N PHE A 6 -2.05 -8.84 -3.95
CA PHE A 6 -2.76 -7.84 -3.15
C PHE A 6 -2.79 -8.14 -1.65
N SER A 7 -3.18 -9.36 -1.23
CA SER A 7 -3.26 -9.72 0.19
C SER A 7 -1.87 -9.73 0.86
N TYR A 8 -0.85 -10.18 0.13
CA TYR A 8 0.54 -10.13 0.59
C TYR A 8 1.01 -8.68 0.79
N THR A 9 0.78 -7.83 -0.22
CA THR A 9 1.09 -6.40 -0.18
C THR A 9 0.45 -5.72 1.02
N LYS A 10 -0.87 -5.91 1.20
CA LYS A 10 -1.61 -5.30 2.30
C LYS A 10 -1.02 -5.69 3.66
N SER A 11 -0.69 -6.96 3.86
CA SER A 11 -0.08 -7.43 5.11
C SER A 11 1.29 -6.82 5.36
N ILE A 12 2.12 -6.61 4.33
CA ILE A 12 3.39 -5.90 4.47
C ILE A 12 3.16 -4.45 4.87
N LEU A 13 2.31 -3.73 4.11
CA LEU A 13 2.02 -2.31 4.35
C LEU A 13 1.46 -2.07 5.74
N GLU A 14 0.56 -2.92 6.23
CA GLU A 14 0.06 -2.88 7.61
C GLU A 14 1.20 -3.04 8.63
N ARG A 15 2.09 -4.02 8.42
CA ARG A 15 3.21 -4.29 9.33
C ARG A 15 4.24 -3.16 9.36
N VAL A 16 4.51 -2.49 8.24
CA VAL A 16 5.50 -1.40 8.18
C VAL A 16 4.89 -0.01 8.40
N SER A 17 3.58 0.07 8.65
CA SER A 17 2.84 1.34 8.80
C SER A 17 3.23 2.18 10.02
N PHE A 18 4.14 1.70 10.87
CA PHE A 18 4.72 2.47 11.98
C PHE A 18 5.84 3.42 11.52
N ASP A 19 6.41 3.21 10.32
CA ASP A 19 7.48 4.03 9.76
C ASP A 19 7.07 4.49 8.35
N ALA A 20 6.81 5.79 8.19
CA ALA A 20 6.37 6.35 6.93
C ALA A 20 7.39 6.18 5.80
N LYS A 21 8.69 6.22 6.10
CA LYS A 21 9.75 6.06 5.09
C LYS A 21 9.82 4.61 4.62
N LEU A 22 9.68 3.65 5.52
CA LEU A 22 9.61 2.23 5.17
C LEU A 22 8.32 1.92 4.40
N PHE A 23 7.18 2.48 4.84
CA PHE A 23 5.90 2.32 4.17
C PHE A 23 5.95 2.81 2.72
N CYS A 24 6.48 4.01 2.48
CA CYS A 24 6.66 4.55 1.12
C CYS A 24 7.48 3.59 0.23
N LYS A 25 8.57 3.03 0.75
CA LYS A 25 9.43 2.08 -0.01
C LYS A 25 8.70 0.78 -0.36
N GLU A 26 7.95 0.22 0.57
CA GLU A 26 7.21 -1.02 0.31
C GLU A 26 5.99 -0.76 -0.60
N LEU A 27 5.37 0.41 -0.51
CA LEU A 27 4.30 0.82 -1.43
C LEU A 27 4.82 0.98 -2.86
N GLU A 28 5.95 1.65 -3.05
CA GLU A 28 6.60 1.78 -4.37
C GLU A 28 6.88 0.40 -4.99
N LYS A 29 7.43 -0.54 -4.21
CA LYS A 29 7.63 -1.93 -4.67
C LYS A 29 6.33 -2.62 -5.05
N ALA A 30 5.29 -2.45 -4.24
CA ALA A 30 4.00 -3.07 -4.51
C ALA A 30 3.40 -2.62 -5.84
N VAL A 31 3.47 -1.33 -6.15
CA VAL A 31 2.98 -0.76 -7.42
C VAL A 31 3.70 -1.36 -8.63
N GLN A 32 4.95 -1.80 -8.50
CA GLN A 32 5.70 -2.45 -9.58
C GLN A 32 5.32 -3.93 -9.80
N VAL A 33 4.72 -4.59 -8.80
CA VAL A 33 4.45 -6.05 -8.83
C VAL A 33 2.98 -6.37 -9.02
N LEU A 34 2.09 -5.47 -8.59
CA LEU A 34 0.65 -5.66 -8.67
C LEU A 34 0.11 -5.49 -10.09
N LEU A 35 -0.95 -6.24 -10.41
CA LEU A 35 -1.69 -6.03 -11.64
C LEU A 35 -2.52 -4.74 -11.58
N PRO A 36 -2.89 -4.12 -12.72
CA PRO A 36 -3.62 -2.85 -12.74
C PRO A 36 -4.87 -2.83 -11.85
N TYR A 37 -5.67 -3.89 -11.88
CA TYR A 37 -6.87 -3.99 -11.03
C TYR A 37 -6.55 -4.13 -9.54
N GLU A 38 -5.40 -4.73 -9.18
CA GLU A 38 -4.96 -4.80 -7.78
C GLU A 38 -4.42 -3.45 -7.31
N ILE A 39 -3.86 -2.64 -8.20
CA ILE A 39 -3.45 -1.26 -7.93
C ILE A 39 -4.67 -0.40 -7.62
N ASP A 40 -5.76 -0.53 -8.39
CA ASP A 40 -7.02 0.17 -8.11
C ASP A 40 -7.58 -0.21 -6.72
N GLN A 41 -7.59 -1.51 -6.40
CA GLN A 41 -7.98 -2.00 -5.08
C GLN A 41 -7.07 -1.47 -3.96
N LEU A 42 -5.77 -1.38 -4.23
CA LEU A 42 -4.79 -0.86 -3.28
C LEU A 42 -4.99 0.63 -3.04
N ARG A 43 -5.30 1.41 -4.07
CA ARG A 43 -5.60 2.84 -3.98
C ARG A 43 -6.79 3.09 -3.07
N GLU A 44 -7.90 2.39 -3.29
CA GLU A 44 -9.10 2.52 -2.45
C GLU A 44 -8.81 2.16 -0.98
N TRP A 45 -8.08 1.07 -0.76
CA TRP A 45 -7.71 0.64 0.59
C TRP A 45 -6.80 1.67 1.28
N LEU A 46 -5.78 2.19 0.59
CA LEU A 46 -4.85 3.19 1.12
C LEU A 46 -5.55 4.49 1.51
N LEU A 47 -6.53 4.93 0.71
CA LEU A 47 -7.33 6.12 1.01
C LEU A 47 -8.11 5.98 2.32
N GLN A 48 -8.56 4.77 2.68
CA GLN A 48 -9.18 4.53 3.98
C GLN A 48 -8.14 4.36 5.09
N PHE A 49 -7.08 3.58 4.83
CA PHE A 49 -6.03 3.27 5.82
C PHE A 49 -5.28 4.53 6.30
N THR A 50 -5.02 5.48 5.40
CA THR A 50 -4.33 6.73 5.71
C THR A 50 -5.24 7.84 6.30
N LYS A 51 -6.53 7.55 6.53
CA LYS A 51 -7.40 8.47 7.30
C LYS A 51 -6.97 8.55 8.76
N GLU A 52 -6.67 7.39 9.35
CA GLU A 52 -6.22 7.29 10.75
C GLU A 52 -4.71 7.53 10.91
N LYS A 53 -3.96 7.52 9.81
CA LYS A 53 -2.49 7.70 9.75
C LYS A 53 -2.12 8.78 8.73
N PRO A 54 -2.34 10.07 9.06
CA PRO A 54 -2.08 11.18 8.14
C PRO A 54 -0.62 11.26 7.69
N GLU A 55 0.33 10.79 8.50
CA GLU A 55 1.77 10.71 8.19
C GLU A 55 2.09 9.82 6.99
N LEU A 56 1.19 8.88 6.63
CA LEU A 56 1.35 8.00 5.49
C LEU A 56 0.79 8.58 4.18
N ARG A 57 0.03 9.68 4.24
CA ARG A 57 -0.58 10.29 3.04
C ARG A 57 0.44 10.77 2.02
N GLN A 58 1.63 11.15 2.47
CA GLN A 58 2.75 11.51 1.59
C GLN A 58 3.19 10.36 0.68
N CYS A 59 2.96 9.10 1.08
CA CYS A 59 3.29 7.94 0.26
C CYS A 59 2.27 7.68 -0.86
N LEU A 60 1.10 8.32 -0.85
CA LEU A 60 0.09 8.13 -1.90
C LEU A 60 0.54 8.66 -3.28
N ILE A 61 1.62 9.45 -3.34
CA ILE A 61 2.22 9.91 -4.59
C ILE A 61 2.65 8.75 -5.50
N TYR A 62 2.95 7.58 -4.93
CA TYR A 62 3.41 6.40 -5.69
C TYR A 62 2.27 5.64 -6.38
N ILE A 63 1.01 5.99 -6.10
CA ILE A 63 -0.18 5.29 -6.63
C ILE A 63 -1.17 6.25 -7.33
N ASN A 64 -0.70 7.44 -7.70
CA ASN A 64 -1.52 8.47 -8.35
C ASN A 64 -1.71 8.23 -9.85
#